data_AF-A0A842V8J7-F1
#
_entry.id   AF-A0A842V8J7-F1
#
_cell.length_a   1.000
_cell.length_b   1.000
_cell.length_c   1.000
_cell.angle_alpha   90.00
_cell.angle_beta   90.00
_cell.angle_gamma   90.00
#
_symmetry.space_group_name_H-M   'P 1'
#
loop_
_entity.id
_entity.type
_entity.pdbx_description
1 polymer ?
#
loop_
_entity_poly.entity_id
_entity_poly.type
_entity_poly.pdbx_seq_one_letter_code
_entity_poly.pdbx_strand_id
1 'polypeptide(L)'
;MPTFEKGQTFLLTKSEKLLKRTKPKYFISLSDADSEDDIVVCFVMNTEHDFRNLSINCNKRVQKFILSPNIFSFLDRPTAIDLALPQGFTLSELLDNNQIRLFEIADDVLCRQIKNCIDWNFIAPKFQRLIKDCF
;
A
#
# COMPACT_ATOMS: atom_id res chain seq x y z
N MET A 1 8.19 -0.86 19.34
CA MET A 1 7.17 -0.24 18.49
C MET A 1 7.82 -0.07 17.13
N PRO A 2 7.16 -0.48 16.04
CA PRO A 2 7.80 -0.45 14.74
C PRO A 2 8.16 0.96 14.31
N THR A 3 9.28 1.09 13.62
CA THR A 3 9.67 2.36 13.00
C THR A 3 8.75 2.66 11.81
N PHE A 4 8.19 1.63 11.20
CA PHE A 4 7.17 1.70 10.17
C PHE A 4 6.10 0.62 10.43
N GLU A 5 4.85 1.02 10.58
CA GLU A 5 3.76 0.10 10.94
C GLU A 5 2.95 -0.35 9.73
N LYS A 6 2.40 -1.57 9.78
CA LYS A 6 1.39 -2.03 8.82
C LYS A 6 0.20 -1.06 8.83
N GLY A 7 -0.38 -0.83 7.68
CA GLY A 7 -1.43 0.16 7.50
C GLY A 7 -0.92 1.59 7.33
N GLN A 8 0.37 1.87 7.57
CA GLN A 8 0.95 3.19 7.33
C GLN A 8 0.76 3.58 5.86
N THR A 9 0.09 4.71 5.66
CA THR A 9 -0.05 5.31 4.33
C THR A 9 0.99 6.39 4.10
N PHE A 10 1.46 6.51 2.87
CA PHE A 10 2.47 7.50 2.52
C PHE A 10 2.39 7.92 1.05
N LEU A 11 2.83 9.13 0.75
CA LEU A 11 3.03 9.62 -0.60
C LEU A 11 4.51 9.53 -0.95
N LEU A 12 4.87 8.78 -1.98
CA LEU A 12 6.22 8.78 -2.51
C LEU A 12 6.36 9.92 -3.52
N THR A 13 7.19 10.91 -3.19
CA THR A 13 7.34 12.17 -3.94
C THR A 13 8.45 12.11 -5.00
N LYS A 14 9.49 11.30 -4.77
CA LYS A 14 10.57 10.99 -5.70
C LYS A 14 11.06 9.57 -5.42
N SER A 15 11.23 8.75 -6.45
CA SER A 15 11.95 7.48 -6.33
C SER A 15 12.54 7.10 -7.68
N GLU A 16 13.77 6.61 -7.69
CA GLU A 16 14.38 6.02 -8.89
C GLU A 16 13.65 4.74 -9.31
N LYS A 17 12.98 4.02 -8.40
CA LYS A 17 12.13 2.86 -8.78
C LYS A 17 10.87 3.28 -9.57
N LEU A 18 10.49 4.56 -9.52
CA LEU A 18 9.42 5.15 -10.35
C LEU A 18 9.91 5.58 -11.75
N LEU A 19 11.14 5.21 -12.15
CA LEU A 19 11.79 5.48 -13.43
C LEU A 19 10.79 5.64 -14.58
N LYS A 20 10.74 6.88 -15.09
CA LYS A 20 9.92 7.45 -16.19
C LYS A 20 8.68 8.25 -15.73
N ARG A 21 8.90 9.53 -15.38
CA ARG A 21 7.89 10.62 -15.44
C ARG A 21 6.54 10.32 -14.76
N THR A 22 6.50 9.53 -13.70
CA THR A 22 5.25 9.20 -13.03
C THR A 22 4.92 10.23 -11.96
N LYS A 23 3.65 10.64 -11.93
CA LYS A 23 3.10 11.51 -10.89
C LYS A 23 3.34 10.88 -9.50
N PRO A 24 3.42 11.69 -8.42
CA PRO A 24 3.45 11.18 -7.06
C PRO A 24 2.34 10.13 -6.83
N LYS A 25 2.68 9.05 -6.14
CA LYS A 25 1.75 7.94 -5.86
C LYS A 25 1.60 7.73 -4.36
N TYR A 26 0.37 7.49 -3.94
CA TYR A 26 0.06 7.08 -2.58
C TYR A 26 0.24 5.57 -2.45
N PHE A 27 0.62 5.14 -1.25
CA PHE A 27 0.86 3.77 -0.90
C PHE A 27 0.25 3.45 0.46
N ILE A 28 -0.06 2.18 0.68
CA ILE A 28 -0.37 1.59 1.97
C ILE A 28 0.54 0.39 2.20
N SER A 29 1.20 0.33 3.37
CA SER A 29 1.98 -0.84 3.77
C SER A 29 1.08 -1.93 4.36
N LEU A 30 1.43 -3.20 4.14
CA LEU A 30 0.86 -4.34 4.85
C LEU A 30 1.93 -5.13 5.63
N SER A 31 3.10 -4.53 5.90
CA SER A 31 4.11 -5.10 6.78
C SER A 31 4.69 -4.06 7.74
N ASP A 32 5.20 -4.55 8.86
CA ASP A 32 5.97 -3.77 9.82
C ASP A 32 7.46 -3.76 9.44
N ALA A 33 8.20 -2.76 9.91
CA ALA A 33 9.67 -2.70 9.80
C ALA A 33 10.29 -1.97 10.99
N ASP A 34 11.35 -2.56 11.53
CA ASP A 34 12.03 -2.09 12.75
C ASP A 34 13.51 -1.75 12.48
N SER A 35 14.12 -2.41 11.49
CA SER A 35 15.51 -2.23 11.06
C SER A 35 15.59 -1.53 9.70
N GLU A 36 16.67 -0.78 9.46
CA GLU A 36 16.92 -0.07 8.19
C GLU A 36 16.94 -1.00 6.96
N ASP A 37 17.33 -2.25 7.16
CA ASP A 37 17.39 -3.29 6.12
C ASP A 37 16.06 -4.04 5.92
N ASP A 38 15.08 -3.81 6.81
CA ASP A 38 13.78 -4.48 6.71
C ASP A 38 13.03 -4.00 5.47
N ILE A 39 12.30 -4.93 4.87
CA ILE A 39 11.51 -4.65 3.67
C ILE A 39 10.09 -4.31 4.09
N VAL A 40 9.67 -3.10 3.75
CA VAL A 40 8.29 -2.65 3.82
C VAL A 40 7.58 -3.06 2.52
N VAL A 41 6.54 -3.88 2.65
CA VAL A 41 5.72 -4.36 1.53
C VAL A 41 4.49 -3.47 1.38
N CYS A 42 4.44 -2.74 0.27
CA CYS A 42 3.44 -1.69 0.03
C CYS A 42 2.62 -1.97 -1.23
N PHE A 43 1.39 -1.46 -1.25
CA PHE A 43 0.51 -1.49 -2.42
C PHE A 43 0.17 -0.08 -2.86
N VAL A 44 0.08 0.13 -4.17
CA VAL A 44 -0.19 1.44 -4.77
C VAL A 44 -1.67 1.77 -4.59
N MET A 45 -1.94 2.97 -4.08
CA MET A 45 -3.26 3.59 -4.05
C MET A 45 -3.41 4.50 -5.27
N ASN A 46 -4.26 4.10 -6.21
CA ASN A 46 -4.53 4.82 -7.45
C ASN A 46 -5.88 5.54 -7.37
N THR A 47 -5.84 6.85 -7.51
CA THR A 47 -7.00 7.76 -7.49
C THR A 47 -7.62 7.93 -8.88
N GLU A 48 -7.61 6.88 -9.70
CA GLU A 48 -8.22 6.92 -11.04
C GLU A 48 -9.73 7.16 -10.96
N HIS A 49 -10.32 7.72 -12.02
CA HIS A 49 -11.69 8.24 -11.97
C HIS A 49 -12.78 7.25 -12.39
N ASP A 50 -12.44 6.12 -13.00
CA ASP A 50 -13.45 5.20 -13.54
C ASP A 50 -13.51 3.87 -12.78
N PHE A 51 -14.34 3.86 -11.74
CA PHE A 51 -14.71 2.66 -10.98
C PHE A 51 -16.14 2.21 -11.27
N ARG A 52 -16.77 2.66 -12.38
CA ARG A 52 -18.22 2.52 -12.61
C ARG A 52 -18.75 1.08 -12.48
N ASN A 53 -17.90 0.07 -12.64
CA ASN A 53 -18.27 -1.34 -12.56
C ASN A 53 -17.63 -2.10 -11.37
N LEU A 54 -16.98 -1.41 -10.43
CA LEU A 54 -16.33 -2.02 -9.27
C LEU A 54 -17.07 -1.62 -7.99
N SER A 55 -17.41 -2.60 -7.16
CA SER A 55 -17.99 -2.31 -5.84
C SER A 55 -16.92 -1.79 -4.89
N ILE A 56 -17.32 -1.00 -3.89
CA ILE A 56 -16.45 -0.69 -2.75
C ILE A 56 -15.96 -2.00 -2.10
N ASN A 57 -14.76 -1.97 -1.51
CA ASN A 57 -14.03 -3.10 -0.93
C ASN A 57 -13.44 -4.06 -1.98
N CYS A 58 -13.52 -5.36 -1.74
CA CYS A 58 -12.75 -6.36 -2.46
C CYS A 58 -13.31 -6.68 -3.85
N ASN A 59 -12.47 -6.53 -4.88
CA ASN A 59 -12.75 -6.93 -6.25
C ASN A 59 -11.66 -7.91 -6.71
N LYS A 60 -11.70 -9.13 -6.16
CA LYS A 60 -10.64 -10.14 -6.34
C LYS A 60 -10.36 -10.47 -7.81
N ARG A 61 -11.37 -10.51 -8.68
CA ARG A 61 -11.19 -10.79 -10.12
C ARG A 61 -10.22 -9.83 -10.82
N VAL A 62 -10.21 -8.57 -10.40
CA VAL A 62 -9.36 -7.53 -10.98
C VAL A 62 -8.22 -7.13 -10.05
N GLN A 63 -8.00 -7.88 -8.95
CA GLN A 63 -6.96 -7.63 -7.95
C GLN A 63 -6.98 -6.19 -7.41
N LYS A 64 -8.16 -5.67 -7.10
CA LYS A 64 -8.31 -4.32 -6.54
C LYS A 64 -9.10 -4.33 -5.24
N PHE A 65 -8.71 -3.47 -4.30
CA PHE A 65 -9.54 -3.10 -3.16
C PHE A 65 -9.95 -1.63 -3.29
N ILE A 66 -11.25 -1.35 -3.40
CA ILE A 66 -11.74 0.01 -3.59
C ILE A 66 -12.08 0.62 -2.22
N LEU A 67 -11.32 1.63 -1.83
CA LEU A 67 -11.57 2.44 -0.64
C LEU A 67 -12.72 3.41 -0.89
N SER A 68 -13.54 3.61 0.14
CA SER A 68 -14.54 4.68 0.14
C SER A 68 -13.84 6.05 0.24
N PRO A 69 -14.46 7.13 -0.29
CA PRO A 69 -14.02 8.49 -0.01
C PRO A 69 -13.92 8.75 1.49
N ASN A 70 -13.00 9.61 1.90
CA ASN A 70 -12.78 10.07 3.27
C ASN A 70 -12.41 8.98 4.29
N ILE A 71 -12.11 7.75 3.85
CA ILE A 71 -11.54 6.74 4.76
C ILE A 71 -10.17 7.16 5.29
N PHE A 72 -9.44 7.91 4.47
CA PHE A 72 -8.30 8.71 4.89
C PHE A 72 -8.55 10.17 4.55
N SER A 73 -8.06 11.11 5.36
CA SER A 73 -8.30 12.55 5.15
C SER A 73 -7.78 13.09 3.81
N PHE A 74 -6.80 12.42 3.20
CA PHE A 74 -6.23 12.81 1.90
C PHE A 74 -6.97 12.23 0.68
N LEU A 75 -8.01 11.42 0.88
CA LEU A 75 -8.82 10.82 -0.19
C LEU A 75 -10.20 11.45 -0.26
N ASP A 76 -10.43 12.31 -1.26
CA ASP A 76 -11.73 12.95 -1.53
C ASP A 76 -12.67 12.09 -2.41
N ARG A 77 -12.13 11.03 -3.00
CA ARG A 77 -12.79 10.17 -4.00
C ARG A 77 -12.53 8.70 -3.70
N PRO A 78 -13.32 7.78 -4.28
CA PRO A 78 -13.01 6.37 -4.20
C PRO A 78 -11.60 6.13 -4.75
N THR A 79 -10.87 5.20 -4.15
CA THR A 79 -9.46 4.97 -4.51
C THR A 79 -9.20 3.48 -4.57
N ALA A 80 -8.58 3.01 -5.65
CA ALA A 80 -8.23 1.60 -5.78
C ALA A 80 -6.84 1.34 -5.21
N ILE A 81 -6.74 0.34 -4.33
CA ILE A 81 -5.47 -0.30 -4.01
C ILE A 81 -5.26 -1.39 -5.06
N ASP A 82 -4.16 -1.30 -5.82
CA ASP A 82 -3.73 -2.34 -6.75
C ASP A 82 -3.03 -3.46 -5.97
N LEU A 83 -3.64 -4.64 -5.92
CA LEU A 83 -3.17 -5.80 -5.16
C LEU A 83 -2.33 -6.78 -6.00
N ALA A 84 -2.22 -6.58 -7.32
CA ALA A 84 -1.49 -7.51 -8.19
C ALA A 84 0.03 -7.30 -8.13
N LEU A 85 0.48 -6.09 -7.80
CA LEU A 85 1.88 -5.67 -7.93
C LEU A 85 2.38 -4.98 -6.65
N PRO A 86 2.66 -5.75 -5.58
CA PRO A 86 3.30 -5.21 -4.37
C PRO A 86 4.66 -4.60 -4.71
N GLN A 87 5.01 -3.53 -3.99
CA GLN A 87 6.30 -2.89 -4.04
C GLN A 87 7.05 -3.15 -2.74
N GLY A 88 8.35 -3.47 -2.85
CA GLY A 88 9.23 -3.62 -1.71
C GLY A 88 10.20 -2.45 -1.63
N PHE A 89 10.20 -1.77 -0.49
CA PHE A 89 11.18 -0.74 -0.15
C PHE A 89 11.93 -1.15 1.10
N THR A 90 13.23 -0.87 1.18
CA THR A 90 13.89 -0.95 2.50
C THR A 90 13.43 0.22 3.37
N LEU A 91 13.47 0.06 4.69
CA LEU A 91 13.12 1.15 5.59
C LEU A 91 14.05 2.36 5.40
N SER A 92 15.35 2.11 5.21
CA SER A 92 16.34 3.14 4.84
C SER A 92 15.96 3.91 3.58
N GLU A 93 15.54 3.22 2.50
CA GLU A 93 15.09 3.87 1.26
C GLU A 93 13.93 4.85 1.50
N LEU A 94 13.02 4.51 2.42
CA LEU A 94 11.85 5.31 2.75
C LEU A 94 12.21 6.53 3.61
N LEU A 95 13.15 6.39 4.55
CA LEU A 95 13.46 7.41 5.56
C LEU A 95 14.59 8.36 5.16
N ASP A 96 15.64 7.88 4.48
CA ASP A 96 16.92 8.61 4.35
C ASP A 96 16.89 9.85 3.45
N ASN A 97 15.79 10.12 2.75
CA ASN A 97 15.78 11.15 1.71
C ASN A 97 14.57 12.09 1.73
N ASN A 98 13.75 12.10 2.79
CA ASN A 98 12.46 12.81 2.81
C ASN A 98 11.62 12.53 1.54
N GLN A 99 11.80 11.36 0.94
CA GLN A 99 11.13 10.98 -0.30
C GLN A 99 9.68 10.68 -0.06
N ILE A 100 9.32 10.37 1.19
CA ILE A 100 7.95 10.10 1.59
C ILE A 100 7.38 11.24 2.44
N ARG A 101 6.07 11.39 2.31
CA ARG A 101 5.25 12.08 3.30
C ARG A 101 4.33 11.05 3.94
N LEU A 102 4.46 10.87 5.25
CA LEU A 102 3.59 9.97 6.02
C LEU A 102 2.21 10.61 6.24
N PHE A 103 1.19 9.77 6.28
CA PHE A 103 -0.20 10.13 6.55
C PHE A 103 -0.78 9.21 7.64
N GLU A 104 -2.10 9.07 7.68
CA GLU A 104 -2.83 8.23 8.61
C GLU A 104 -2.47 6.74 8.47
N ILE A 105 -2.58 6.03 9.59
CA ILE A 105 -2.42 4.58 9.65
C ILE A 105 -3.81 3.95 9.55
N ALA A 106 -3.97 3.01 8.64
CA ALA A 106 -5.17 2.20 8.52
C ALA A 106 -5.39 1.36 9.77
N ASP A 107 -6.65 1.26 10.24
CA ASP A 107 -6.95 0.37 11.36
C ASP A 107 -6.73 -1.11 10.98
N ASP A 108 -6.60 -1.97 11.99
CA ASP A 108 -6.32 -3.40 11.81
C ASP A 108 -7.45 -4.12 11.04
N VAL A 109 -8.69 -3.62 11.13
CA VAL A 109 -9.85 -4.19 10.43
C VAL A 109 -9.72 -3.97 8.92
N LEU A 110 -9.44 -2.75 8.49
CA LEU A 110 -9.20 -2.39 7.09
C LEU A 110 -7.98 -3.14 6.55
N CYS A 111 -6.90 -3.20 7.33
CA CYS A 111 -5.70 -3.95 6.96
C CYS A 111 -6.01 -5.43 6.70
N ARG A 112 -6.81 -6.09 7.57
CA ARG A 112 -7.26 -7.48 7.36
C ARG A 112 -8.15 -7.65 6.14
N GLN A 113 -9.06 -6.69 5.90
CA GLN A 113 -9.93 -6.71 4.72
C GLN A 113 -9.11 -6.65 3.41
N ILE A 114 -8.09 -5.79 3.37
CA ILE A 114 -7.16 -5.68 2.24
C ILE A 114 -6.39 -7.00 2.08
N LYS A 115 -5.75 -7.50 3.15
CA LYS A 115 -5.02 -8.79 3.17
C LYS A 115 -5.86 -9.93 2.60
N ASN A 116 -7.10 -10.07 3.05
CA ASN A 116 -8.00 -11.15 2.64
C ASN A 116 -8.45 -11.03 1.17
N CYS A 117 -8.36 -9.84 0.58
CA CYS A 117 -8.67 -9.64 -0.82
C CYS A 117 -7.56 -10.07 -1.77
N ILE A 118 -6.30 -10.12 -1.29
CA ILE A 118 -5.14 -10.48 -2.09
C ILE A 118 -5.28 -11.91 -2.64
N ASP A 119 -5.07 -12.07 -3.94
CA ASP A 119 -4.78 -13.37 -4.51
C ASP A 119 -3.28 -13.64 -4.41
N TRP A 120 -2.92 -14.48 -3.43
CA TRP A 120 -1.55 -14.80 -3.10
C TRP A 120 -0.76 -15.42 -4.27
N ASN A 121 -1.43 -15.97 -5.29
CA ASN A 121 -0.74 -16.53 -6.45
C ASN A 121 0.01 -15.48 -7.28
N PHE A 122 -0.35 -14.19 -7.16
CA PHE A 122 0.32 -13.09 -7.85
C PHE A 122 1.50 -12.51 -7.05
N ILE A 123 1.65 -12.90 -5.79
CA ILE A 123 2.59 -12.29 -4.86
C ILE A 123 3.82 -13.20 -4.70
N ALA A 124 5.02 -12.63 -4.86
CA ALA A 124 6.25 -13.37 -4.61
C ALA A 124 6.28 -13.95 -3.18
N PRO A 125 6.73 -15.20 -2.96
CA PRO A 125 6.67 -15.86 -1.65
C PRO A 125 7.31 -15.06 -0.50
N LYS A 126 8.38 -14.31 -0.78
CA LYS A 126 9.04 -13.42 0.18
C LYS A 126 8.07 -12.37 0.73
N PHE A 127 7.32 -11.68 -0.13
CA PHE A 127 6.32 -10.70 0.28
C PHE A 127 5.12 -11.33 0.96
N GLN A 128 4.70 -12.53 0.53
CA GLN A 128 3.62 -13.23 1.22
C GLN A 128 3.96 -13.48 2.69
N ARG A 129 5.19 -13.94 2.95
CA ARG A 129 5.66 -14.21 4.31
C ARG A 129 5.67 -12.94 5.15
N LEU A 130 6.30 -11.88 4.65
CA LEU A 130 6.37 -10.59 5.35
C LEU A 130 4.98 -10.04 5.71
N ILE A 131 4.02 -10.12 4.78
CA ILE A 131 2.64 -9.69 5.08
C ILE A 131 1.99 -10.63 6.10
N LYS A 132 2.13 -11.95 5.96
CA LYS A 132 1.48 -12.91 6.87
C LYS A 132 2.00 -12.82 8.30
N ASP A 133 3.28 -12.54 8.49
CA ASP A 133 3.89 -12.45 9.83
C ASP A 133 3.35 -11.26 10.65
N CYS A 134 2.73 -10.26 10.00
CA CYS A 134 2.13 -9.08 10.64
C CYS A 134 0.65 -9.24 11.04
N PHE A 135 0.00 -10.39 10.81
CA PHE A 135 -1.46 -10.59 10.99
C PHE A 135 -1.85 -12.00 11.43
#